data_AF-A0A7Z9Q0E4-F1
#
_entry.id   AF-A0A7Z9Q0E4-F1
#
_cell.length_a   1.000
_cell.length_b   1.000
_cell.length_c   1.000
_cell.angle_alpha   90.00
_cell.angle_beta   90.00
_cell.angle_gamma   90.00
#
_symmetry.space_group_name_H-M   'P 1'
#
loop_
_entity.id
_entity.type
_entity.pdbx_description
1 polymer ?
#
loop_
_entity_poly.entity_id
_entity_poly.type
_entity_poly.pdbx_seq_one_letter_code
_entity_poly.pdbx_strand_id
1 'polypeptide(L)'
;MKGRGSAEQPVNRFTQKEWIPDPEYLEYLYRCGEDDPPQTEVLDDASRSVITKNSSPDIEFDYSLNPYRGCEHGCSYCYARPSHEFLGFSPGLDFETRIVAKREAANLLRDELSKPGWKVPDMVMSGITDPYQPLEKKLGITRQCLEVLSQFKQPVELITKNYLITRDLDLLSLLASKRAVRVRISVTSLDPELSRTLEPRASSPERRLQAIELLSRAGIPVGVNVSPVIPGLNDHEMIAILERAAQAGVVWGHYIPLR
;
A
#
# COMPACT_ATOMS: atom_id res chain seq x y z
N MET A 1 -7.01 1.50 -23.27
CA MET A 1 -6.39 0.79 -22.14
C MET A 1 -7.27 0.95 -20.92
N LYS A 2 -8.08 -0.06 -20.59
CA LYS A 2 -8.77 -0.08 -19.29
C LYS A 2 -7.77 -0.30 -18.16
N GLY A 3 -7.77 0.61 -17.20
CA GLY A 3 -6.98 0.50 -15.99
C GLY A 3 -7.45 -0.58 -15.05
N ARG A 4 -6.62 -0.83 -14.04
CA ARG A 4 -6.98 -1.74 -12.96
C ARG A 4 -7.69 -0.98 -11.84
N GLY A 5 -7.55 0.34 -11.75
CA GLY A 5 -8.28 1.15 -10.79
C GLY A 5 -8.95 2.36 -11.40
N SER A 6 -8.13 3.26 -11.96
CA SER A 6 -8.64 4.44 -12.67
C SER A 6 -8.88 4.07 -14.13
N ALA A 7 -10.11 4.21 -14.62
CA ALA A 7 -10.38 4.06 -16.05
C ALA A 7 -9.83 5.23 -16.88
N GLU A 8 -9.59 6.36 -16.24
CA GLU A 8 -9.08 7.58 -16.86
C GLU A 8 -7.58 7.74 -16.62
N GLN A 9 -6.88 8.27 -17.62
CA GLN A 9 -5.48 8.70 -17.53
C GLN A 9 -5.44 10.22 -17.67
N PRO A 10 -5.83 10.97 -16.62
CA PRO A 10 -5.83 12.42 -16.67
C PRO A 10 -4.41 12.94 -16.92
N VAL A 11 -4.32 14.02 -17.69
CA VAL A 11 -3.05 14.68 -17.98
C VAL A 11 -2.41 15.15 -16.67
N ASN A 12 -1.10 14.93 -16.54
CA ASN A 12 -0.35 15.48 -15.44
C ASN A 12 -0.38 17.01 -15.50
N ARG A 13 -0.81 17.66 -14.40
CA ARG A 13 -1.01 19.12 -14.34
C ARG A 13 0.24 19.98 -14.62
N PHE A 14 1.43 19.38 -14.59
CA PHE A 14 2.70 20.05 -14.87
C PHE A 14 3.19 19.83 -16.31
N THR A 15 2.43 19.12 -17.14
CA THR A 15 2.80 18.77 -18.52
C THR A 15 2.22 19.76 -19.51
N GLN A 16 3.04 20.25 -20.47
CA GLN A 16 2.64 21.27 -21.44
C GLN A 16 2.07 20.72 -22.76
N LYS A 17 2.18 19.41 -23.03
CA LYS A 17 1.72 18.77 -24.27
C LYS A 17 0.92 17.52 -23.96
N GLU A 18 -0.15 17.32 -24.72
CA GLU A 18 -1.10 16.24 -24.54
C GLU A 18 -1.13 15.33 -25.78
N TRP A 19 -1.28 14.04 -25.55
CA TRP A 19 -1.62 13.06 -26.57
C TRP A 19 -2.95 12.41 -26.19
N ILE A 20 -3.99 12.65 -26.99
CA ILE A 20 -5.32 12.08 -26.78
C ILE A 20 -5.50 10.92 -27.75
N PRO A 21 -5.69 9.68 -27.27
CA PRO A 21 -6.05 8.56 -28.14
C PRO A 21 -7.44 8.80 -28.75
N ASP A 22 -7.59 8.46 -30.03
CA ASP A 22 -8.88 8.53 -30.72
C ASP A 22 -9.90 7.57 -30.06
N PRO A 23 -11.05 8.06 -29.58
CA PRO A 23 -12.09 7.22 -28.98
C PRO A 23 -12.58 6.08 -29.88
N GLU A 24 -12.68 6.32 -31.20
CA GLU A 24 -13.13 5.30 -32.17
C GLU A 24 -12.11 4.16 -32.28
N TYR A 25 -10.83 4.49 -32.17
CA TYR A 25 -9.74 3.51 -32.16
C TYR A 25 -9.72 2.67 -30.87
N LEU A 26 -10.00 3.28 -29.72
CA LEU A 26 -10.13 2.56 -28.45
C LEU A 26 -11.32 1.59 -28.46
N GLU A 27 -12.45 1.99 -29.04
CA GLU A 27 -13.62 1.13 -29.17
C GLU A 27 -13.40 0.00 -30.19
N TYR A 28 -12.67 0.26 -31.27
CA TYR A 28 -12.20 -0.77 -32.19
C TYR A 28 -11.34 -1.83 -31.49
N LEU A 29 -10.30 -1.41 -30.75
CA LEU A 29 -9.43 -2.33 -30.00
C LEU A 29 -10.23 -3.18 -28.99
N TYR A 30 -11.20 -2.57 -28.31
CA TYR A 30 -12.08 -3.28 -27.40
C TYR A 30 -12.91 -4.35 -28.11
N ARG A 31 -13.52 -4.00 -29.25
CA ARG A 31 -14.34 -4.94 -30.05
C ARG A 31 -13.52 -6.08 -30.65
N CYS A 32 -12.25 -5.84 -30.94
CA CYS A 32 -11.32 -6.84 -31.46
C CYS A 32 -10.71 -7.72 -30.35
N GLY A 33 -10.97 -7.43 -29.08
CA GLY A 33 -10.36 -8.16 -27.95
C GLY A 33 -8.86 -7.89 -27.80
N GLU A 34 -8.37 -6.79 -28.35
CA GLU A 34 -6.94 -6.38 -28.34
C GLU A 34 -6.60 -5.40 -27.21
N ASP A 35 -7.50 -5.18 -26.23
CA ASP A 35 -7.21 -4.38 -25.04
C ASP A 35 -6.41 -5.22 -24.02
N ASP A 36 -5.09 -5.28 -24.21
CA ASP A 36 -4.19 -5.92 -23.26
C ASP A 36 -4.22 -5.18 -21.92
N PRO A 37 -4.29 -5.90 -20.77
CA PRO A 37 -4.21 -5.26 -19.48
C PRO A 37 -2.84 -4.58 -19.33
N PRO A 38 -2.79 -3.32 -18.87
CA PRO A 38 -1.55 -2.55 -18.88
C PRO A 38 -0.45 -3.23 -18.07
N GLN A 39 0.69 -3.51 -18.71
CA GLN A 39 1.83 -4.13 -18.02
C GLN A 39 2.45 -3.15 -17.02
N THR A 40 2.98 -3.70 -15.94
CA THR A 40 3.66 -2.89 -14.92
C THR A 40 5.11 -2.64 -15.36
N GLU A 41 5.42 -1.37 -15.63
CA GLU A 41 6.76 -0.84 -15.82
C GLU A 41 7.37 -0.54 -14.45
N VAL A 42 8.61 -0.99 -14.23
CA VAL A 42 9.35 -0.75 -12.98
C VAL A 42 10.50 0.20 -13.28
N LEU A 43 10.49 1.33 -12.61
CA LEU A 43 11.53 2.36 -12.70
C LEU A 43 12.37 2.35 -11.42
N ASP A 44 13.65 2.69 -11.53
CA ASP A 44 14.52 2.77 -10.37
C ASP A 44 14.48 4.17 -9.74
N ASP A 45 14.32 4.22 -8.42
CA ASP A 45 14.32 5.47 -7.66
C ASP A 45 15.77 5.93 -7.38
N ALA A 46 16.06 7.20 -7.65
CA ALA A 46 17.36 7.81 -7.38
C ALA A 46 17.41 8.65 -6.09
N SER A 47 16.44 8.50 -5.18
CA SER A 47 16.40 9.28 -3.93
C SER A 47 17.62 8.97 -3.06
N ARG A 48 18.11 10.00 -2.37
CA ARG A 48 19.22 9.90 -1.40
C ARG A 48 18.74 9.79 0.05
N SER A 49 17.43 9.70 0.25
CA SER A 49 16.79 9.47 1.54
C SER A 49 15.56 8.59 1.34
N VAL A 50 15.21 7.84 2.39
CA VAL A 50 14.09 6.89 2.35
C VAL A 50 13.01 7.19 3.39
N ILE A 51 13.37 7.85 4.49
CA ILE A 51 12.45 8.32 5.52
C ILE A 51 11.90 9.69 5.13
N THR A 52 10.58 9.85 5.17
CA THR A 52 9.90 11.12 4.93
C THR A 52 9.21 11.57 6.21
N LYS A 53 9.39 12.84 6.57
CA LYS A 53 8.69 13.48 7.67
C LYS A 53 7.48 14.25 7.15
N ASN A 54 6.38 14.19 7.88
CA ASN A 54 5.23 15.06 7.67
C ASN A 54 4.90 15.80 8.98
N SER A 55 4.10 16.86 8.87
CA SER A 55 3.67 17.68 10.01
C SER A 55 2.17 17.97 9.92
N SER A 56 1.41 17.06 9.30
CA SER A 56 -0.03 17.23 9.16
C SER A 56 -0.69 16.95 10.51
N PRO A 57 -1.54 17.85 11.02
CA PRO A 57 -2.30 17.59 12.24
C PRO A 57 -3.36 16.48 12.06
N ASP A 58 -3.64 16.10 10.81
CA ASP A 58 -4.68 15.12 10.45
C ASP A 58 -4.15 13.68 10.37
N ILE A 59 -2.84 13.47 10.57
CA ILE A 59 -2.19 12.16 10.45
C ILE A 59 -1.53 11.80 11.79
N GLU A 60 -1.79 10.58 12.27
CA GLU A 60 -1.33 10.11 13.59
C GLU A 60 0.17 9.74 13.65
N PHE A 61 0.93 9.96 12.57
CA PHE A 61 2.36 9.63 12.49
C PHE A 61 3.16 10.76 11.87
N ASP A 62 4.38 10.96 12.37
CA ASP A 62 5.29 11.98 11.86
C ASP A 62 6.22 11.45 10.76
N TYR A 63 6.58 10.17 10.81
CA TYR A 63 7.59 9.57 9.93
C TYR A 63 7.01 8.43 9.12
N SER A 64 7.38 8.38 7.84
CA SER A 64 7.01 7.28 6.96
C SER A 64 8.19 6.71 6.18
N LEU A 65 8.09 5.41 5.90
CA LEU A 65 8.99 4.65 5.07
C LEU A 65 8.19 4.03 3.93
N ASN A 66 8.53 4.39 2.69
CA ASN A 66 7.85 3.90 1.49
C ASN A 66 8.88 3.25 0.57
N PRO A 67 8.92 1.90 0.47
CA PRO A 67 9.83 1.16 -0.41
C PRO A 67 9.55 1.37 -1.91
N TYR A 68 8.37 1.87 -2.22
CA TYR A 68 7.88 2.10 -3.58
C TYR A 68 7.23 3.49 -3.70
N ARG A 69 7.12 4.00 -4.92
CA ARG A 69 6.16 5.04 -5.29
C ARG A 69 5.21 4.46 -6.33
N GLY A 70 3.91 4.68 -6.15
CA GLY A 70 2.88 3.98 -6.91
C GLY A 70 2.48 2.66 -6.25
N CYS A 71 1.36 2.10 -6.67
CA CYS A 71 0.85 0.86 -6.09
C CYS A 71 0.07 0.02 -7.11
N GLU A 72 0.54 -1.19 -7.35
CA GLU A 72 -0.10 -2.16 -8.26
C GLU A 72 -1.49 -2.64 -7.81
N HIS A 73 -1.91 -2.36 -6.57
CA HIS A 73 -3.25 -2.72 -6.12
C HIS A 73 -4.36 -2.09 -6.97
N GLY A 74 -4.09 -0.93 -7.57
CA GLY A 74 -5.05 -0.26 -8.45
C GLY A 74 -6.33 0.12 -7.71
N CYS A 75 -6.25 0.58 -6.47
CA CYS A 75 -7.47 0.97 -5.75
C CYS A 75 -8.09 2.20 -6.41
N SER A 76 -9.36 2.15 -6.78
CA SER A 76 -10.05 3.27 -7.44
C SER A 76 -10.13 4.51 -6.54
N TYR A 77 -10.32 4.30 -5.24
CA TYR A 77 -10.43 5.33 -4.19
C TYR A 77 -9.08 5.83 -3.64
N CYS A 78 -7.94 5.45 -4.23
CA CYS A 78 -6.63 5.66 -3.60
C CYS A 78 -6.25 7.15 -3.48
N TYR A 79 -6.17 7.65 -2.24
CA TYR A 79 -5.74 9.03 -1.96
C TYR A 79 -4.30 9.33 -2.38
N ALA A 80 -3.46 8.32 -2.57
CA ALA A 80 -2.04 8.50 -2.88
C ALA A 80 -1.77 8.76 -4.36
N ARG A 81 -2.77 8.60 -5.23
CA ARG A 81 -2.68 8.85 -6.68
C ARG A 81 -2.06 10.20 -7.05
N PRO A 82 -2.43 11.34 -6.44
CA PRO A 82 -1.83 12.63 -6.74
C PRO A 82 -0.32 12.71 -6.48
N SER A 83 0.25 11.81 -5.67
CA SER A 83 1.70 11.80 -5.41
C SER A 83 2.53 11.47 -6.66
N HIS A 84 1.94 10.77 -7.64
CA HIS A 84 2.60 10.46 -8.91
C HIS A 84 2.79 11.68 -9.80
N GLU A 85 2.00 12.74 -9.59
CA GLU A 85 2.13 13.95 -10.38
C GLU A 85 3.46 14.66 -10.15
N PHE A 86 4.02 14.55 -8.94
CA PHE A 86 5.35 15.09 -8.62
C PHE A 86 6.49 14.38 -9.37
N LEU A 87 6.22 13.24 -9.98
CA LEU A 87 7.16 12.50 -10.82
C LEU A 87 6.96 12.78 -12.32
N GLY A 88 6.02 13.66 -12.68
CA GLY A 88 5.62 13.88 -14.08
C GLY A 88 4.70 12.79 -14.63
N PHE A 89 4.18 11.89 -13.78
CA PHE A 89 3.27 10.82 -14.20
C PHE A 89 1.80 11.19 -13.98
N SER A 90 0.89 10.52 -14.70
CA SER A 90 -0.55 10.66 -14.48
C SER A 90 -0.95 10.08 -13.11
N PRO A 91 -1.86 10.72 -12.35
CA PRO A 91 -2.42 10.13 -11.14
C PRO A 91 -3.42 8.99 -11.43
N GLY A 92 -3.82 8.81 -12.69
CA GLY A 92 -4.66 7.69 -13.13
C GLY A 92 -3.86 6.41 -13.32
N LEU A 93 -3.81 5.93 -14.56
CA LEU A 93 -3.16 4.66 -14.91
C LEU A 93 -1.70 4.54 -14.47
N ASP A 94 -0.91 5.59 -14.62
CA ASP A 94 0.53 5.51 -14.32
C ASP A 94 0.79 5.19 -12.84
N PHE A 95 -0.11 5.53 -11.93
CA PHE A 95 0.04 5.21 -10.51
C PHE A 95 0.09 3.70 -10.23
N GLU A 96 -0.64 2.89 -11.00
CA GLU A 96 -0.70 1.43 -10.81
C GLU A 96 0.10 0.64 -11.85
N THR A 97 0.60 1.30 -12.89
CA THR A 97 1.37 0.69 -13.98
C THR A 97 2.82 1.13 -14.02
N ARG A 98 3.18 2.32 -13.51
CA ARG A 98 4.57 2.80 -13.42
C ARG A 98 5.00 2.89 -11.97
N ILE A 99 5.67 1.84 -11.50
CA ILE A 99 6.10 1.72 -10.10
C ILE A 99 7.56 2.13 -9.99
N VAL A 100 7.84 3.12 -9.17
CA VAL A 100 9.21 3.55 -8.88
C VAL A 100 9.71 2.78 -7.65
N ALA A 101 10.64 1.85 -7.86
CA ALA A 101 11.18 0.98 -6.83
C ALA A 101 12.44 1.59 -6.17
N LYS A 102 12.42 1.73 -4.85
CA LYS A 102 13.57 2.21 -4.08
C LYS A 102 14.49 1.06 -3.71
N ARG A 103 15.25 0.54 -4.68
CA ARG A 103 16.13 -0.62 -4.47
C ARG A 103 17.14 -0.41 -3.33
N GLU A 104 17.65 0.80 -3.20
CA GLU A 104 18.59 1.18 -2.14
C GLU A 104 17.92 1.53 -0.80
N ALA A 105 16.61 1.32 -0.66
CA ALA A 105 15.86 1.71 0.54
C ALA A 105 16.46 1.17 1.84
N ALA A 106 16.89 -0.10 1.86
CA ALA A 106 17.49 -0.71 3.05
C ALA A 106 18.85 -0.09 3.41
N ASN A 107 19.68 0.22 2.41
CA ASN A 107 20.97 0.87 2.62
C ASN A 107 20.78 2.30 3.14
N LEU A 108 19.93 3.08 2.47
CA LEU A 108 19.59 4.44 2.91
C LEU A 108 18.96 4.47 4.30
N LEU A 109 18.13 3.48 4.63
CA LEU A 109 17.53 3.35 5.95
C LEU A 109 18.61 3.10 7.01
N ARG A 110 19.53 2.16 6.75
CA ARG A 110 20.64 1.86 7.66
C ARG A 110 21.50 3.09 7.90
N ASP A 111 21.83 3.83 6.85
CA ASP A 111 22.63 5.05 6.95
C ASP A 111 21.93 6.11 7.81
N GLU A 112 20.61 6.29 7.63
CA GLU A 112 19.82 7.24 8.40
C GLU A 112 19.76 6.85 9.89
N LEU A 113 19.45 5.59 10.19
CA LEU A 113 19.36 5.09 11.57
C LEU A 113 20.72 5.05 12.29
N SER A 114 21.83 5.08 11.55
CA SER A 114 23.19 5.10 12.10
C SER A 114 23.68 6.50 12.48
N LYS A 115 22.92 7.57 12.13
CA LYS A 115 23.36 8.95 12.40
C LYS A 115 23.45 9.24 13.90
N PRO A 116 24.52 9.93 14.37
CA PRO A 116 24.59 10.41 15.73
C PRO A 116 23.38 11.29 16.07
N GLY A 117 22.69 10.98 17.17
CA GLY A 117 21.54 11.75 17.61
C GLY A 117 20.21 11.37 16.96
N TRP A 118 20.15 10.28 16.18
CA TRP A 118 18.88 9.70 15.72
C TRP A 118 17.93 9.52 16.91
N LYS A 119 16.83 10.27 16.89
CA LYS A 119 15.69 10.04 17.79
C LYS A 119 14.91 8.90 17.17
N VAL A 120 14.40 7.98 17.97
CA VAL A 120 13.64 6.81 17.52
C VAL A 120 12.16 7.22 17.48
N PRO A 121 11.62 7.77 16.36
CA PRO A 121 10.22 8.12 16.29
C PRO A 121 9.36 6.87 16.08
N ASP A 122 8.05 7.03 16.27
CA ASP A 122 7.10 6.13 15.65
C ASP A 122 7.10 6.36 14.12
N MET A 123 7.13 5.27 13.37
CA MET A 123 7.22 5.29 11.91
C MET A 123 6.17 4.37 11.29
N VAL A 124 5.56 4.82 10.21
CA VAL A 124 4.64 3.98 9.42
C VAL A 124 5.31 3.55 8.12
N MET A 125 5.25 2.26 7.82
CA MET A 125 5.54 1.73 6.50
C MET A 125 4.21 1.50 5.78
N SER A 126 4.03 2.12 4.59
CA SER A 126 2.77 2.22 3.81
C SER A 126 2.05 3.58 3.92
N GLY A 127 2.78 4.71 3.84
CA GLY A 127 2.18 6.04 3.89
C GLY A 127 1.47 6.47 2.59
N ILE A 128 2.01 6.09 1.42
CA ILE A 128 1.47 6.49 0.09
C ILE A 128 1.57 5.36 -0.96
N THR A 129 1.88 4.15 -0.52
CA THR A 129 2.01 2.93 -1.34
C THR A 129 1.72 1.73 -0.44
N ASP A 130 1.53 0.55 -1.01
CA ASP A 130 1.51 -0.69 -0.22
C ASP A 130 2.89 -1.39 -0.30
N PRO A 131 3.57 -1.64 0.83
CA PRO A 131 4.88 -2.28 0.86
C PRO A 131 4.82 -3.76 0.45
N TYR A 132 3.64 -4.38 0.47
CA TYR A 132 3.39 -5.77 0.05
C TYR A 132 2.55 -5.85 -1.22
N GLN A 133 2.56 -4.81 -2.06
CA GLN A 133 2.03 -4.90 -3.41
C GLN A 133 2.68 -6.06 -4.18
N PRO A 134 2.04 -6.65 -5.20
CA PRO A 134 2.53 -7.90 -5.80
C PRO A 134 3.99 -7.88 -6.31
N LEU A 135 4.51 -6.72 -6.72
CA LEU A 135 5.90 -6.50 -7.11
C LEU A 135 6.90 -6.88 -6.00
N GLU A 136 6.51 -6.71 -4.73
CA GLU A 136 7.32 -7.08 -3.57
C GLU A 136 7.66 -8.58 -3.53
N LYS A 137 6.84 -9.44 -4.17
CA LYS A 137 7.17 -10.88 -4.30
C LYS A 137 8.49 -11.10 -5.04
N LYS A 138 8.82 -10.22 -5.98
CA LYS A 138 10.01 -10.30 -6.83
C LYS A 138 11.18 -9.50 -6.27
N LEU A 139 10.91 -8.31 -5.72
CA LEU A 139 11.97 -7.37 -5.37
C LEU A 139 12.47 -7.51 -3.92
N GLY A 140 11.61 -7.92 -2.97
CA GLY A 140 12.03 -8.15 -1.58
C GLY A 140 12.50 -6.90 -0.83
N ILE A 141 12.23 -5.69 -1.33
CA ILE A 141 12.75 -4.43 -0.75
C ILE A 141 12.14 -4.20 0.64
N THR A 142 10.85 -4.48 0.81
CA THR A 142 10.19 -4.38 2.12
C THR A 142 10.84 -5.32 3.13
N ARG A 143 11.14 -6.56 2.72
CA ARG A 143 11.84 -7.52 3.58
C ARG A 143 13.22 -7.02 4.01
N GLN A 144 14.02 -6.49 3.07
CA GLN A 144 15.33 -5.92 3.37
C GLN A 144 15.22 -4.73 4.35
N CYS A 145 14.21 -3.88 4.17
CA CYS A 145 13.93 -2.80 5.14
C CYS A 145 13.59 -3.38 6.53
N LEU A 146 12.77 -4.43 6.61
CA LEU A 146 12.45 -5.09 7.89
C LEU A 146 13.68 -5.69 8.58
N GLU A 147 14.63 -6.25 7.83
CA GLU A 147 15.91 -6.73 8.38
C GLU A 147 16.69 -5.59 9.05
N VAL A 148 16.76 -4.43 8.40
CA VAL A 148 17.39 -3.23 8.97
C VAL A 148 16.63 -2.76 10.21
N LEU A 149 15.32 -2.61 10.14
CA LEU A 149 14.50 -2.18 11.28
C LEU A 149 14.67 -3.10 12.49
N SER A 150 14.74 -4.42 12.24
CA SER A 150 14.99 -5.42 13.27
C SER A 150 16.37 -5.27 13.92
N GLN A 151 17.41 -4.98 13.15
CA GLN A 151 18.77 -4.77 13.68
C GLN A 151 18.85 -3.53 14.57
N PHE A 152 18.19 -2.44 14.18
CA PHE A 152 18.18 -1.19 14.94
C PHE A 152 17.09 -1.14 16.02
N LYS A 153 16.20 -2.14 16.09
CA LYS A 153 15.03 -2.17 16.97
C LYS A 153 14.15 -0.93 16.80
N GLN A 154 14.11 -0.38 15.59
CA GLN A 154 13.33 0.80 15.25
C GLN A 154 11.84 0.43 15.21
N PRO A 155 10.98 1.03 16.04
CA PRO A 155 9.54 0.80 16.00
C PRO A 155 8.96 1.15 14.64
N VAL A 156 8.08 0.29 14.15
CA VAL A 156 7.36 0.49 12.89
C VAL A 156 5.94 -0.04 12.95
N GLU A 157 4.99 0.70 12.37
CA GLU A 157 3.66 0.18 12.04
C GLU A 157 3.59 -0.12 10.55
N LEU A 158 3.21 -1.34 10.18
CA LEU A 158 2.99 -1.70 8.78
C LEU A 158 1.50 -1.66 8.45
N ILE A 159 1.13 -1.03 7.35
CA ILE A 159 -0.24 -1.07 6.83
C ILE A 159 -0.22 -1.84 5.50
N THR A 160 -1.15 -2.77 5.28
CA THR A 160 -1.25 -3.45 3.98
C THR A 160 -2.64 -4.01 3.71
N LYS A 161 -2.91 -4.28 2.43
CA LYS A 161 -4.08 -5.03 1.94
C LYS A 161 -3.72 -6.44 1.44
N ASN A 162 -2.48 -6.89 1.61
CA ASN A 162 -1.99 -8.11 0.97
C ASN A 162 -1.55 -9.19 1.96
N TYR A 163 -1.98 -10.43 1.70
CA TYR A 163 -1.61 -11.64 2.45
C TYR A 163 -0.09 -11.90 2.42
N LEU A 164 0.63 -11.34 1.45
CA LEU A 164 2.08 -11.49 1.29
C LEU A 164 2.88 -11.13 2.56
N ILE A 165 2.36 -10.27 3.43
CA ILE A 165 2.97 -9.94 4.72
C ILE A 165 3.29 -11.18 5.57
N THR A 166 2.54 -12.27 5.40
CA THR A 166 2.77 -13.54 6.11
C THR A 166 4.09 -14.23 5.72
N ARG A 167 4.70 -13.85 4.59
CA ARG A 167 6.05 -14.30 4.21
C ARG A 167 7.09 -13.91 5.25
N ASP A 168 6.95 -12.73 5.83
CA ASP A 168 7.97 -12.10 6.69
C ASP A 168 7.63 -12.27 8.19
N LEU A 169 6.86 -13.31 8.53
CA LEU A 169 6.51 -13.65 9.92
C LEU A 169 7.73 -13.81 10.82
N ASP A 170 8.86 -14.29 10.29
CA ASP A 170 10.11 -14.44 11.02
C ASP A 170 10.63 -13.09 11.56
N LEU A 171 10.72 -12.09 10.68
CA LEU A 171 11.18 -10.75 11.03
C LEU A 171 10.14 -9.99 11.87
N LEU A 172 8.87 -10.11 11.52
CA LEU A 172 7.78 -9.47 12.26
C LEU A 172 7.66 -10.03 13.69
N SER A 173 7.79 -11.34 13.87
CA SER A 173 7.78 -11.95 15.22
C SER A 173 8.97 -11.51 16.05
N LEU A 174 10.15 -11.39 15.43
CA LEU A 174 11.35 -10.89 16.10
C LEU A 174 11.14 -9.45 16.58
N LEU A 175 10.63 -8.56 15.73
CA LEU A 175 10.29 -7.19 16.12
C LEU A 175 9.20 -7.14 17.19
N ALA A 176 8.19 -8.01 17.10
CA ALA A 176 7.09 -8.08 18.07
C ALA A 176 7.60 -8.47 19.46
N SER A 177 8.56 -9.41 19.54
CA SER A 177 9.24 -9.78 20.80
C SER A 177 9.96 -8.60 21.48
N LYS A 178 10.28 -7.55 20.72
CA LYS A 178 10.90 -6.30 21.19
C LYS A 178 9.91 -5.14 21.34
N ARG A 179 8.61 -5.39 21.12
CA ARG A 179 7.55 -4.35 21.08
C ARG A 179 7.86 -3.26 20.05
N ALA A 180 8.51 -3.63 18.95
CA ALA A 180 8.97 -2.72 17.90
C ALA A 180 8.16 -2.88 16.59
N VAL A 181 7.07 -3.64 16.59
CA VAL A 181 6.16 -3.69 15.44
C VAL A 181 4.71 -3.81 15.86
N ARG A 182 3.86 -3.20 15.05
CA ARG A 182 2.43 -3.49 14.98
C ARG A 182 1.99 -3.53 13.51
N VAL A 183 0.98 -4.31 13.20
CA VAL A 183 0.49 -4.47 11.82
C VAL A 183 -0.96 -4.04 11.74
N ARG A 184 -1.34 -3.35 10.67
CA ARG A 184 -2.70 -2.96 10.37
C ARG A 184 -3.10 -3.52 9.02
N ILE A 185 -4.10 -4.41 9.01
CA ILE A 185 -4.62 -4.99 7.76
C ILE A 185 -5.88 -4.24 7.35
N SER A 186 -5.86 -3.69 6.13
CA SER A 186 -7.02 -3.01 5.55
C SER A 186 -8.03 -4.00 4.98
N VAL A 187 -9.25 -3.99 5.52
CA VAL A 187 -10.38 -4.78 5.02
C VAL A 187 -11.47 -3.81 4.63
N THR A 188 -11.65 -3.62 3.32
CA THR A 188 -12.59 -2.62 2.78
C THR A 188 -14.01 -3.17 2.69
N SER A 189 -14.17 -4.45 2.34
CA SER A 189 -15.45 -5.12 2.18
C SER A 189 -15.27 -6.62 2.46
N LEU A 190 -16.32 -7.32 2.88
CA LEU A 190 -16.34 -8.79 2.95
C LEU A 190 -16.83 -9.41 1.63
N ASP A 191 -17.51 -8.63 0.78
CA ASP A 191 -17.92 -9.03 -0.56
C ASP A 191 -16.70 -9.14 -1.51
N PRO A 192 -16.39 -10.34 -2.03
CA PRO A 192 -15.30 -10.53 -2.98
C PRO A 192 -15.49 -9.80 -4.31
N GLU A 193 -16.73 -9.58 -4.76
CA GLU A 193 -17.02 -8.87 -6.02
C GLU A 193 -16.77 -7.37 -5.87
N LEU A 194 -17.31 -6.76 -4.82
CA LEU A 194 -17.04 -5.37 -4.49
C LEU A 194 -15.54 -5.13 -4.25
N SER A 195 -14.87 -6.00 -3.49
CA SER A 195 -13.42 -5.90 -3.28
C SER A 195 -12.65 -6.00 -4.60
N ARG A 196 -13.00 -6.94 -5.50
CA ARG A 196 -12.33 -7.02 -6.81
C ARG A 196 -12.54 -5.77 -7.67
N THR A 197 -13.73 -5.17 -7.59
CA THR A 197 -14.05 -3.94 -8.33
C THR A 197 -13.26 -2.75 -7.81
N LEU A 198 -13.14 -2.60 -6.49
CA LEU A 198 -12.48 -1.44 -5.89
C LEU A 198 -10.95 -1.57 -5.81
N GLU A 199 -10.42 -2.79 -5.71
CA GLU A 199 -9.01 -3.08 -5.39
C GLU A 199 -8.53 -4.41 -6.01
N PRO A 200 -8.53 -4.54 -7.35
CA PRO A 200 -8.49 -5.83 -8.06
C PRO A 200 -7.23 -6.65 -7.86
N ARG A 201 -6.12 -6.04 -7.43
CA ARG A 201 -4.84 -6.73 -7.21
C ARG A 201 -4.46 -6.84 -5.74
N ALA A 202 -5.31 -6.36 -4.83
CA ALA A 202 -5.17 -6.66 -3.41
C ALA A 202 -5.58 -8.12 -3.14
N SER A 203 -5.22 -8.66 -1.97
CA SER A 203 -5.70 -9.98 -1.57
C SER A 203 -7.21 -9.97 -1.37
N SER A 204 -7.91 -11.06 -1.66
CA SER A 204 -9.35 -11.18 -1.37
C SER A 204 -9.65 -10.95 0.12
N PRO A 205 -10.87 -10.50 0.50
CA PRO A 205 -11.23 -10.27 1.89
C PRO A 205 -10.90 -11.43 2.84
N GLU A 206 -11.25 -12.66 2.46
CA GLU A 206 -10.97 -13.86 3.27
C GLU A 206 -9.47 -14.10 3.48
N ARG A 207 -8.64 -13.82 2.47
CA ARG A 207 -7.18 -13.89 2.60
C ARG A 207 -6.65 -12.82 3.52
N ARG A 208 -7.26 -11.63 3.60
CA ARG A 208 -6.86 -10.60 4.56
C ARG A 208 -7.19 -11.02 5.99
N LEU A 209 -8.36 -11.62 6.21
CA LEU A 209 -8.73 -12.20 7.51
C LEU A 209 -7.79 -13.36 7.90
N GLN A 210 -7.42 -14.22 6.96
CA GLN A 210 -6.43 -15.27 7.18
C GLN A 210 -5.05 -14.70 7.55
N ALA A 211 -4.64 -13.60 6.92
CA ALA A 211 -3.39 -12.92 7.27
C ALA A 211 -3.42 -12.39 8.72
N ILE A 212 -4.54 -11.79 9.14
CA ILE A 212 -4.76 -11.35 10.52
C ILE A 212 -4.58 -12.52 11.48
N GLU A 213 -5.23 -13.66 11.21
CA GLU A 213 -5.17 -14.84 12.06
C GLU A 213 -3.74 -15.37 12.20
N LEU A 214 -3.00 -15.48 11.10
CA LEU A 214 -1.62 -15.96 11.11
C LEU A 214 -0.68 -15.02 11.87
N LEU A 215 -0.82 -13.71 11.66
CA LEU A 215 -0.04 -12.69 12.35
C LEU A 215 -0.34 -12.69 13.86
N SER A 216 -1.62 -12.73 14.24
CA SER A 216 -2.07 -12.76 15.63
C SER A 216 -1.57 -14.01 16.37
N ARG A 217 -1.67 -15.19 15.74
CA ARG A 217 -1.13 -16.45 16.27
C ARG A 217 0.39 -16.43 16.45
N ALA A 218 1.11 -15.64 15.67
CA ALA A 218 2.55 -15.44 15.81
C ALA A 218 2.92 -14.42 16.91
N GLY A 219 1.93 -13.88 17.65
CA GLY A 219 2.15 -12.91 18.72
C GLY A 219 2.42 -11.48 18.24
N ILE A 220 2.14 -11.19 16.97
CA ILE A 220 2.27 -9.84 16.40
C ILE A 220 1.00 -9.06 16.74
N PRO A 221 1.09 -7.85 17.31
CA PRO A 221 -0.09 -7.00 17.50
C PRO A 221 -0.69 -6.63 16.14
N VAL A 222 -1.94 -7.02 15.91
CA VAL A 222 -2.67 -6.73 14.66
C VAL A 222 -3.90 -5.89 14.92
N GLY A 223 -4.11 -4.87 14.10
CA GLY A 223 -5.35 -4.12 14.00
C GLY A 223 -6.01 -4.27 12.64
N VAL A 224 -7.29 -3.95 12.57
CA VAL A 224 -8.03 -3.84 11.31
C VAL A 224 -8.27 -2.37 10.96
N ASN A 225 -8.12 -2.04 9.68
CA ASN A 225 -8.52 -0.73 9.14
C ASN A 225 -9.68 -0.92 8.17
N VAL A 226 -10.89 -0.60 8.62
CA VAL A 226 -12.11 -0.58 7.80
C VAL A 226 -12.08 0.70 6.97
N SER A 227 -11.41 0.64 5.82
CA SER A 227 -11.08 1.83 5.05
C SER A 227 -10.93 1.54 3.54
N PRO A 228 -11.47 2.42 2.68
CA PRO A 228 -12.41 3.48 3.04
C PRO A 228 -13.79 2.92 3.41
N VAL A 229 -14.52 3.64 4.26
CA VAL A 229 -15.98 3.49 4.43
C VAL A 229 -16.65 4.40 3.42
N ILE A 230 -17.36 3.81 2.47
CA ILE A 230 -18.05 4.47 1.35
C ILE A 230 -19.56 4.37 1.62
N PRO A 231 -20.24 5.49 1.92
CA PRO A 231 -21.67 5.50 2.21
C PRO A 231 -22.51 4.85 1.11
N GLY A 232 -23.43 3.96 1.49
CA GLY A 232 -24.30 3.23 0.58
C GLY A 232 -23.63 2.11 -0.22
N LEU A 233 -22.31 1.88 -0.05
CA LEU A 233 -21.57 0.85 -0.76
C LEU A 233 -21.04 -0.24 0.18
N ASN A 234 -20.31 0.11 1.23
CA ASN A 234 -19.74 -0.86 2.20
C ASN A 234 -19.89 -0.43 3.68
N ASP A 235 -20.54 0.70 3.95
CA ASP A 235 -20.79 1.22 5.29
C ASP A 235 -21.59 0.25 6.17
N HIS A 236 -22.56 -0.45 5.57
CA HIS A 236 -23.33 -1.50 6.24
C HIS A 236 -22.48 -2.71 6.67
N GLU A 237 -21.30 -2.92 6.09
CA GLU A 237 -20.41 -4.05 6.42
C GLU A 237 -19.51 -3.78 7.63
N MET A 238 -19.44 -2.54 8.13
CA MET A 238 -18.46 -2.14 9.16
C MET A 238 -18.48 -3.05 10.39
N ILE A 239 -19.67 -3.33 10.93
CA ILE A 239 -19.83 -4.18 12.12
C ILE A 239 -19.39 -5.61 11.83
N ALA A 240 -19.83 -6.18 10.70
CA ALA A 240 -19.46 -7.53 10.30
C ALA A 240 -17.94 -7.69 10.06
N ILE A 241 -17.30 -6.68 9.47
CA ILE A 241 -15.83 -6.66 9.29
C ILE A 241 -15.14 -6.68 10.65
N LEU A 242 -15.57 -5.83 11.59
CA LEU A 242 -14.99 -5.77 12.94
C LEU A 242 -15.18 -7.09 13.70
N GLU A 243 -16.37 -7.69 13.64
CA GLU A 243 -16.64 -8.99 14.27
C GLU A 243 -15.74 -10.10 13.71
N ARG A 244 -15.65 -10.21 12.38
CA ARG A 244 -14.79 -11.21 11.71
C ARG A 244 -13.31 -10.98 12.01
N ALA A 245 -12.87 -9.71 12.03
CA ALA A 245 -11.50 -9.37 12.37
C ALA A 245 -11.18 -9.67 13.85
N ALA A 246 -12.11 -9.40 14.77
CA ALA A 246 -11.97 -9.73 16.18
C ALA A 246 -11.87 -11.24 16.40
N GLN A 247 -12.69 -12.03 15.69
CA GLN A 247 -12.58 -13.50 15.70
C GLN A 247 -11.23 -13.99 15.17
N ALA A 248 -10.66 -13.31 14.18
CA ALA A 248 -9.32 -13.59 13.66
C ALA A 248 -8.18 -13.11 14.59
N GLY A 249 -8.49 -12.36 15.65
CA GLY A 249 -7.52 -11.97 16.68
C GLY A 249 -6.91 -10.58 16.54
N VAL A 250 -7.60 -9.62 15.90
CA VAL A 250 -7.20 -8.20 16.04
C VAL A 250 -7.43 -7.69 17.46
N VAL A 251 -6.60 -6.74 17.88
CA VAL A 251 -6.64 -6.10 19.21
C VAL A 251 -7.05 -4.63 19.17
N TRP A 252 -7.11 -4.02 17.99
CA TRP A 252 -7.73 -2.69 17.78
C TRP A 252 -8.35 -2.58 16.38
N GLY A 253 -9.25 -1.61 16.22
CA GLY A 253 -9.90 -1.30 14.95
C GLY A 253 -9.88 0.20 14.68
N HIS A 254 -9.81 0.56 13.40
CA HIS A 254 -9.90 1.94 12.92
C HIS A 254 -10.79 1.99 11.68
N TYR A 255 -11.45 3.12 11.44
CA TYR A 255 -12.19 3.34 10.20
C TYR A 255 -11.90 4.73 9.64
N ILE A 256 -11.96 4.85 8.32
CA ILE A 256 -11.79 6.14 7.63
C ILE A 256 -12.94 6.29 6.62
N PRO A 257 -13.85 7.25 6.79
CA PRO A 257 -14.86 7.53 5.79
C PRO A 257 -14.21 8.15 4.54
N LEU A 258 -14.67 7.75 3.36
CA LEU A 258 -14.43 8.48 2.13
C LEU A 258 -15.27 9.77 2.20
N ARG A 259 -14.63 10.92 2.05
CA ARG A 259 -15.25 12.25 2.05
C ARG A 259 -15.12 12.88 0.69
#